data_AF-A0A536FI50-F1
#
_entry.id   AF-A0A536FI50-F1
#
_cell.length_a   1.000
_cell.length_b   1.000
_cell.length_c   1.000
_cell.angle_alpha   90.00
_cell.angle_beta   90.00
_cell.angle_gamma   90.00
#
_symmetry.space_group_name_H-M   'P 1'
#
loop_
_entity.id
_entity.type
_entity.pdbx_description
1 polymer ?
#
loop_
_entity_poly.entity_id
_entity_poly.type
_entity_poly.pdbx_seq_one_letter_code
_entity_poly.pdbx_strand_id
1 'polypeptide(L)' 'MFLGEGAQVGYVAVQKWGRNVWHFADQRAELQKDSTLRLFNVTLGGKFSKTRVEASLAGEGSNAELKAIYFASG' A
#
# COMPACT_ATOMS: atom_id res chain seq x y z
N MET A 1 3.57 -0.59 8.99
CA MET A 1 4.97 -0.69 8.55
C MET A 1 5.74 0.43 9.23
N PHE A 2 6.94 0.13 9.71
CA PHE A 2 7.84 1.13 10.26
C PHE A 2 9.14 1.07 9.46
N LEU A 3 9.54 2.20 8.89
CA LEU A 3 10.80 2.35 8.18
C LEU A 3 11.73 3.18 9.07
N GLY A 4 12.78 2.53 9.58
CA GLY A 4 13.84 3.19 10.32
C GLY A 4 14.64 4.15 9.44
N GLU A 5 15.56 4.89 10.08
CA GLU A 5 16.41 5.86 9.38
C GLU A 5 17.15 5.21 8.20
N GLY A 6 17.13 5.88 7.05
CA GLY A 6 17.78 5.43 5.81
C GLY A 6 17.15 4.17 5.17
N ALA A 7 16.06 3.62 5.72
CA ALA A 7 15.47 2.38 5.20
C ALA A 7 14.88 2.56 3.80
N GLN A 8 15.15 1.61 2.91
CA GLN A 8 14.63 1.58 1.54
C GLN A 8 13.76 0.34 1.37
N VAL A 9 12.44 0.51 1.31
CA VAL A 9 11.49 -0.62 1.29
C VAL A 9 10.62 -0.58 0.04
N GLY A 10 10.58 -1.69 -0.67
CA GLY A 10 9.57 -1.98 -1.69
C GLY A 10 8.52 -2.94 -1.13
N TYR A 11 7.23 -2.60 -1.26
CA TYR A 11 6.12 -3.44 -0.85
C TYR A 11 5.14 -3.61 -2.02
N VAL A 12 4.88 -4.86 -2.41
CA VAL A 12 3.91 -5.21 -3.45
C VAL A 12 2.86 -6.13 -2.84
N ALA A 13 1.59 -5.76 -2.96
CA ALA A 13 0.48 -6.63 -2.59
C ALA A 13 -0.38 -6.94 -3.81
N VAL A 14 -0.56 -8.23 -4.09
CA VAL A 14 -1.44 -8.72 -5.15
C VAL A 14 -2.60 -9.48 -4.51
N GLN A 15 -3.81 -8.99 -4.73
CA GLN A 15 -5.03 -9.57 -4.21
C GLN A 15 -5.86 -10.11 -5.37
N LYS A 16 -6.21 -11.40 -5.32
CA LYS A 16 -7.07 -12.05 -6.32
C LYS A 16 -8.28 -12.65 -5.63
N TRP A 17 -9.43 -12.03 -5.83
CA TRP A 17 -10.67 -12.38 -5.16
C TRP A 17 -11.71 -12.96 -6.11
N GLY A 18 -12.53 -13.87 -5.57
CA GLY A 18 -13.73 -14.35 -6.26
C GLY A 18 -14.80 -13.27 -6.37
N ARG A 19 -15.72 -13.41 -7.34
CA ARG A 19 -16.75 -12.41 -7.70
C ARG A 19 -17.67 -11.97 -6.56
N ASN A 20 -17.83 -12.78 -5.51
CA ASN A 20 -18.73 -12.49 -4.39
C ASN A 20 -18.02 -12.01 -3.12
N VAL A 21 -16.72 -11.74 -3.18
CA VAL A 21 -15.92 -11.31 -2.03
C VAL A 21 -16.03 -9.81 -1.82
N TRP A 22 -16.16 -9.41 -0.55
CA TRP A 22 -15.96 -8.04 -0.12
C TRP A 22 -14.56 -7.92 0.46
N HIS A 23 -13.73 -7.05 -0.10
CA HIS A 23 -12.36 -6.86 0.32
C HIS A 23 -12.15 -5.49 0.95
N PHE A 24 -11.58 -5.49 2.15
CA PHE A 24 -11.19 -4.29 2.88
C PHE A 24 -9.77 -4.47 3.40
N ALA A 25 -8.93 -3.46 3.20
CA ALA A 25 -7.56 -3.45 3.71
C ALA A 25 -7.17 -2.06 4.22
N ASP A 26 -6.34 -2.02 5.25
CA ASP A 26 -5.72 -0.81 5.79
C ASP A 26 -4.20 -1.03 5.87
N GLN A 27 -3.45 -0.19 5.17
CA GLN A 27 -2.00 -0.23 5.10
C GLN A 27 -1.46 1.09 5.62
N ARG A 28 -0.78 1.06 6.77
CA ARG A 28 -0.17 2.25 7.38
C ARG A 28 1.35 2.12 7.40
N ALA A 29 2.04 3.18 7.05
CA ALA A 29 3.50 3.28 7.12
C ALA A 29 3.92 4.53 7.89
N GLU A 30 4.94 4.39 8.73
CA GLU A 30 5.65 5.51 9.34
C GLU A 30 7.10 5.48 8.87
N LEU A 31 7.57 6.62 8.36
CA LEU A 31 8.85 6.76 7.71
C LEU A 31 9.74 7.72 8.49
N GLN A 32 10.85 7.22 9.01
CA GLN A 32 11.86 8.01 9.70
C GLN A 32 12.82 8.67 8.71
N LYS A 33 13.81 9.42 9.21
CA LYS A 33 14.71 10.26 8.42
C LYS A 33 15.33 9.50 7.24
N ASP A 34 15.38 10.16 6.08
CA ASP A 34 15.98 9.65 4.83
C ASP A 34 15.46 8.28 4.36
N SER A 35 14.31 7.83 4.88
CA SER A 35 13.71 6.56 4.48
C SER A 35 12.83 6.70 3.25
N THR A 36 12.71 5.64 2.45
CA THR A 36 11.87 5.62 1.25
C THR A 36 11.01 4.37 1.20
N LEU A 37 9.71 4.58 1.01
CA LEU A 37 8.74 3.53 0.73
C LEU A 37 8.30 3.58 -0.73
N ARG A 38 8.35 2.45 -1.43
CA ARG A 38 7.64 2.23 -2.69
C ARG A 38 6.58 1.16 -2.48
N LEU A 39 5.32 1.55 -2.54
CA LEU A 39 4.17 0.68 -2.33
C LEU A 39 3.36 0.52 -3.62
N PHE A 40 3.09 -0.72 -4.01
CA PHE A 40 2.27 -1.03 -5.19
C PHE A 40 1.19 -2.07 -4.86
N ASN A 41 -0.08 -1.66 -4.94
CA ASN A 41 -1.22 -2.56 -4.78
C ASN A 41 -1.79 -2.99 -6.13
N VAL A 42 -2.07 -4.29 -6.29
CA VAL A 42 -2.84 -4.85 -7.41
C VAL A 42 -4.03 -5.59 -6.84
N THR A 43 -5.24 -5.19 -7.24
CA THR A 43 -6.46 -5.92 -6.86
C THR A 43 -7.18 -6.44 -8.10
N LEU A 44 -7.48 -7.74 -8.11
CA LEU A 44 -8.15 -8.46 -9.19
C LEU A 44 -9.45 -9.08 -8.66
N GLY A 45 -10.59 -8.67 -9.22
CA GLY A 45 -11.91 -9.18 -8.87
C GLY A 45 -12.47 -8.64 -7.55
N GLY A 46 -13.45 -9.37 -7.01
CA GLY A 46 -14.24 -8.95 -5.85
C GLY A 46 -15.55 -8.27 -6.24
N LYS A 47 -16.58 -8.47 -5.41
CA LYS A 47 -17.88 -7.76 -5.50
C LYS A 47 -17.72 -6.29 -5.13
N PHE A 48 -16.85 -6.03 -4.16
CA PHE A 48 -16.47 -4.71 -3.71
C PHE A 48 -15.06 -4.78 -3.14
N SER A 49 -14.26 -3.75 -3.39
CA SER A 49 -12.93 -3.65 -2.80
C SER A 49 -12.59 -2.22 -2.40
N LYS A 50 -12.02 -2.07 -1.21
CA LYS A 50 -11.47 -0.81 -0.72
C LYS A 50 -10.18 -1.05 0.05
N THR A 51 -9.09 -0.43 -0.40
CA THR A 51 -7.83 -0.38 0.35
C THR A 51 -7.55 1.06 0.75
N ARG A 52 -7.38 1.31 2.05
CA ARG A 52 -6.80 2.55 2.56
C ARG A 52 -5.29 2.38 2.66
N VAL A 53 -4.55 3.34 2.13
CA VAL A 53 -3.10 3.41 2.28
C VAL A 53 -2.76 4.76 2.89
N GLU A 54 -1.94 4.75 3.93
CA GLU A 54 -1.50 5.95 4.64
C GLU A 54 0.01 5.85 4.90
N ALA A 55 0.73 6.95 4.62
CA ALA A 55 2.15 7.06 4.91
C ALA A 55 2.42 8.36 5.67
N SER A 56 2.94 8.23 6.88
CA SER A 56 3.41 9.34 7.70
C SER A 56 4.90 9.55 7.43
N LEU A 57 5.24 10.66 6.78
CA LEU A 57 6.61 11.12 6.54
C LEU A 57 7.12 11.82 7.82
N ALA A 58 7.50 11.02 8.82
CA ALA A 58 7.79 11.49 10.18
C ALA A 58 9.20 12.07 10.33
N GLY A 59 10.16 11.62 9.52
CA GLY A 59 11.53 12.15 9.50
C GLY A 59 11.84 13.01 8.28
N GLU A 60 12.75 13.96 8.44
CA GLU A 60 13.28 14.79 7.34
C GLU A 60 13.85 13.92 6.21
N GLY A 61 13.69 14.33 4.96
CA GLY A 61 14.18 13.59 3.80
C GLY A 61 13.41 12.29 3.49
N SER A 62 12.40 11.94 4.29
CA SER A 62 11.59 10.75 4.00
C SER A 62 10.69 10.93 2.77
N ASN A 63 10.48 9.84 2.03
CA ASN A 63 9.71 9.83 0.80
C ASN A 63 8.82 8.59 0.66
N ALA A 64 7.63 8.75 0.11
CA ALA A 64 6.72 7.63 -0.15
C ALA A 64 6.11 7.72 -1.55
N GLU A 65 6.20 6.63 -2.30
CA GLU A 65 5.53 6.42 -3.56
C GLU A 65 4.44 5.37 -3.37
N LEU A 66 3.18 5.79 -3.42
CA LEU A 66 2.02 4.93 -3.23
C LEU A 66 1.26 4.80 -4.54
N LYS A 67 1.20 3.59 -5.09
CA LYS A 67 0.49 3.29 -6.34
C LYS A 67 -0.48 2.14 -6.15
N ALA A 68 -1.55 2.16 -6.92
CA ALA A 68 -2.52 1.07 -6.95
C ALA A 68 -3.17 0.93 -8.31
N ILE A 69 -3.52 -0.31 -8.67
CA ILE A 69 -4.39 -0.63 -9.79
C ILE A 69 -5.50 -1.58 -9.33
N TYR A 70 -6.69 -1.36 -9.85
CA TYR A 70 -7.88 -2.17 -9.58
C TYR A 70 -8.46 -2.69 -10.90
N PHE A 71 -8.55 -4.00 -11.02
CA PHE A 71 -9.28 -4.68 -12.09
C PHE A 71 -10.54 -5.30 -11.50
N ALA A 72 -11.64 -4.55 -11.57
CA ALA A 72 -12.95 -5.07 -11.17
C ALA A 72 -13.43 -6.12 -12.19
N SER A 73 -13.99 -7.21 -11.68
CA SER A 73 -14.76 -8.17 -12.49
C SER A 73 -16.22 -7.97 -12.11
N GLY A 74 -16.97 -7.23 -12.93
CA GLY A 74 -18.42 -7.11 -12.78
C GLY A 74 -19.12 -8.46 -12.81
#